data_AF-C1EG76-F1
#
_entry.id   AF-C1EG76-F1
#
_cell.length_a   1.000
_cell.length_b   1.000
_cell.length_c   1.000
_cell.angle_alpha   90.00
_cell.angle_beta   90.00
_cell.angle_gamma   90.00
#
_symmetry.space_group_name_H-M   'P 1'
#
loop_
_entity.id
_entity.type
_entity.pdbx_description
1 polymer ?
#
loop_
_entity_poly.entity_id
_entity_poly.type
_entity_poly.pdbx_seq_one_letter_code
_entity_poly.pdbx_strand_id
1 'polypeptide(L)'
;MGIQGVPIAPEAGFGGKYLPGGPPAMPGMPLGGPPPEVLVSPEHMAAYAANCRRTLHYAVNGTLLAKRDHIQHQIGRLRARMLEVAHVKGVMEREIQNEASEALQRLESSESLKMMRIQREVDELARHADAINTLASEVDAVTSAPDAHTAEFLGRYRAMYDACDRLARRPLPEPADVDASDFEREARLYTAAVKERDALSRLLEVKDNMIWSLLDQRREMQEEIDNLKSQKAGLFGGGYAAPGESEGEEEEEPPIEGEGEEQPEERSNEGEEGAEPPATGEEEGAPEPPPEEA
;
A
#
# COMPACT_ATOMS: atom_id res chain seq x y z
N MET A 1 37.89 31.49 10.29
CA MET A 1 36.87 30.61 9.68
C MET A 1 36.90 30.88 8.18
N GLY A 2 37.59 30.02 7.43
CA GLY A 2 37.84 30.18 5.99
C GLY A 2 36.73 29.55 5.16
N ILE A 3 36.31 30.23 4.11
CA ILE A 3 35.37 29.72 3.11
C ILE A 3 36.20 29.03 2.04
N GLN A 4 36.02 27.73 1.93
CA GLN A 4 36.78 26.81 1.09
C GLN A 4 36.26 26.86 -0.35
N GLY A 5 37.15 27.18 -1.28
CA GLY A 5 36.88 27.16 -2.72
C GLY A 5 36.64 25.75 -3.23
N VAL A 6 35.68 25.60 -4.14
CA VAL A 6 35.43 24.36 -4.88
C VAL A 6 36.16 24.46 -6.22
N PRO A 7 37.08 23.53 -6.54
CA PRO A 7 37.80 23.51 -7.81
C PRO A 7 36.94 22.96 -8.95
N ILE A 8 36.99 23.64 -10.10
CA ILE A 8 36.44 23.20 -11.37
C ILE A 8 37.29 22.02 -11.87
N ALA A 9 36.65 20.88 -12.10
CA ALA A 9 37.31 19.70 -12.66
C ALA A 9 37.72 19.93 -14.13
N PRO A 10 38.94 19.53 -14.54
CA PRO A 10 39.27 19.30 -15.94
C PRO A 10 38.66 17.96 -16.38
N GLU A 11 38.66 17.65 -17.68
CA GLU A 11 38.07 16.45 -18.31
C GLU A 11 36.62 16.59 -18.79
N ALA A 12 36.39 17.50 -19.75
CA ALA A 12 35.37 17.29 -20.79
C ALA A 12 36.10 17.14 -22.13
N GLY A 13 36.69 15.96 -22.33
CA GLY A 13 37.28 15.56 -23.60
C GLY A 13 36.20 15.57 -24.69
N PHE A 14 36.32 16.50 -25.64
CA PHE A 14 35.60 16.50 -26.91
C PHE A 14 36.10 15.31 -27.75
N GLY A 15 35.56 14.13 -27.48
CA GLY A 15 35.78 12.92 -28.26
C GLY A 15 34.95 12.95 -29.53
N GLY A 16 35.54 13.42 -30.63
CA GLY A 16 34.99 13.27 -31.97
C GLY A 16 34.91 11.79 -32.35
N LYS A 17 33.69 11.25 -32.38
CA LYS A 17 33.39 9.99 -33.08
C LYS A 17 32.62 10.34 -34.35
N TYR A 18 33.25 10.04 -35.49
CA TYR A 18 32.71 10.17 -36.82
C TYR A 18 31.52 9.20 -36.98
N LEU A 19 30.32 9.75 -37.18
CA LEU A 19 29.20 9.01 -37.77
C LEU A 19 29.34 9.04 -39.30
N PRO A 20 29.19 7.92 -40.02
CA PRO A 20 29.22 7.91 -41.48
C PRO A 20 27.84 8.36 -41.98
N GLY A 21 27.78 9.51 -42.66
CA GLY A 21 26.53 10.00 -43.28
C GLY A 21 26.17 11.47 -43.07
N GLY A 22 27.09 12.31 -42.60
CA GLY A 22 26.88 13.77 -42.56
C GLY A 22 26.94 14.42 -43.95
N PRO A 23 26.22 15.54 -44.19
CA PRO A 23 26.18 16.22 -45.48
C PRO A 23 27.58 16.65 -45.95
N PRO A 24 27.83 16.75 -47.27
CA PRO A 24 29.16 16.95 -47.82
C PRO A 24 29.84 18.21 -47.27
N ALA A 25 31.16 18.10 -47.09
CA ALA A 25 32.03 19.20 -46.68
C ALA A 25 31.84 20.40 -47.63
N MET A 26 31.40 21.53 -47.06
CA MET A 26 31.28 22.78 -47.79
C MET A 26 32.66 23.20 -48.36
N PRO A 27 32.71 23.73 -49.59
CA PRO A 27 33.96 24.18 -50.21
C PRO A 27 34.67 25.21 -49.33
N GLY A 28 36.00 25.08 -49.23
CA GLY A 28 36.87 25.88 -48.36
C GLY A 28 36.62 27.38 -48.47
N MET A 29 36.33 28.01 -47.32
CA MET A 29 36.44 29.45 -47.15
C MET A 29 37.91 29.85 -47.33
N PRO A 30 38.24 30.86 -48.17
CA PRO A 30 39.61 31.32 -48.31
C PRO A 30 40.04 32.01 -47.01
N LEU A 31 41.11 31.48 -46.41
CA LEU A 31 41.88 32.11 -45.35
C LEU A 31 42.64 33.32 -45.92
N GLY A 32 42.49 34.48 -45.27
CA GLY A 32 43.55 35.50 -45.24
C GLY A 32 43.44 36.65 -46.24
N GLY A 33 42.68 37.67 -45.88
CA GLY A 33 42.78 39.02 -46.42
C GLY A 33 41.59 39.86 -45.94
N PRO A 34 41.77 41.10 -45.45
CA PRO A 34 40.62 42.00 -45.31
C PRO A 34 39.98 42.13 -46.70
N PRO A 35 38.64 42.03 -46.81
CA PRO A 35 38.00 42.19 -48.11
C PRO A 35 38.46 43.52 -48.73
N PRO A 36 38.66 43.60 -50.06
CA PRO A 36 38.95 44.87 -50.69
C PRO A 36 37.94 45.89 -50.19
N GLU A 37 38.38 47.12 -49.89
CA GLU A 37 37.51 48.23 -49.49
C GLU A 37 36.52 48.52 -50.62
N VAL A 38 35.48 47.68 -50.71
CA VAL A 38 34.22 48.06 -51.28
C VAL A 38 33.81 49.19 -50.37
N LEU A 39 33.81 50.42 -50.88
CA LEU A 39 33.14 51.54 -50.26
C LEU A 39 31.71 51.05 -50.00
N VAL A 40 31.48 50.55 -48.78
CA VAL A 40 30.21 49.92 -48.46
C VAL A 40 29.26 51.10 -48.42
N SER A 41 28.47 51.24 -49.48
CA SER A 41 27.51 52.32 -49.54
C SER A 41 26.67 52.22 -48.26
N PRO A 42 26.34 53.33 -47.60
CA PRO A 42 25.52 53.33 -46.40
C PRO A 42 24.23 52.49 -46.56
N GLU A 43 23.73 52.39 -47.78
CA GLU A 43 22.57 51.59 -48.18
C GLU A 43 22.82 50.07 -48.05
N HIS A 44 24.02 49.57 -48.42
CA HIS A 44 24.36 48.15 -48.26
C HIS A 44 24.52 47.74 -46.79
N MET A 45 25.11 48.60 -45.94
CA MET A 45 25.17 48.36 -44.49
C MET A 45 23.76 48.37 -43.86
N ALA A 46 22.90 49.28 -44.31
CA ALA A 46 21.51 49.34 -43.85
C ALA A 46 20.73 48.09 -44.25
N ALA A 47 20.90 47.59 -45.48
CA ALA A 47 20.27 46.37 -45.96
C ALA A 47 20.75 45.11 -45.19
N TYR A 48 22.06 45.00 -44.93
CA TYR A 48 22.61 43.93 -44.10
C TYR A 48 22.04 43.96 -42.67
N ALA A 49 22.03 45.14 -42.03
CA ALA A 49 21.46 45.31 -40.70
C ALA A 49 19.95 45.00 -40.64
N ALA A 50 19.21 45.27 -41.72
CA ALA A 50 17.79 44.90 -41.84
C ALA A 50 17.61 43.38 -41.95
N ASN A 51 18.45 42.69 -42.73
CA ASN A 51 18.42 41.23 -42.85
C ASN A 51 18.82 40.52 -41.55
N CYS A 52 19.84 41.01 -40.84
CA CYS A 52 20.20 40.49 -39.52
C CYS A 52 19.05 40.65 -38.52
N ARG A 53 18.41 41.84 -38.49
CA ARG A 53 17.23 42.08 -37.64
C ARG A 53 16.08 41.13 -37.97
N ARG A 54 15.80 40.91 -39.26
CA ARG A 54 14.76 39.99 -39.71
C ARG A 54 15.06 38.54 -39.32
N THR A 55 16.30 38.11 -39.47
CA THR A 55 16.75 36.76 -39.09
C THR A 55 16.61 36.52 -37.59
N LEU A 56 17.03 37.49 -36.76
CA LEU A 56 16.84 37.44 -35.31
C LEU A 56 15.36 37.44 -34.94
N HIS A 57 14.55 38.27 -35.59
CA HIS A 57 13.11 38.32 -35.36
C HIS A 57 12.45 36.97 -35.63
N TYR A 58 12.80 36.26 -36.71
CA TYR A 58 12.28 34.92 -36.98
C TYR A 58 12.81 33.87 -36.01
N ALA A 59 14.10 33.92 -35.65
CA ALA A 59 14.68 32.97 -34.70
C ALA A 59 14.01 33.07 -33.31
N VAL A 60 13.75 34.31 -32.85
CA VAL A 60 13.06 34.56 -31.58
C VAL A 60 11.58 34.20 -31.71
N ASN A 61 10.84 34.84 -32.62
CA ASN A 61 9.38 34.75 -32.67
C ASN A 61 8.84 33.45 -33.26
N GLY A 62 9.67 32.69 -33.99
CA GLY A 62 9.35 31.34 -34.42
C GLY A 62 9.88 30.30 -33.45
N THR A 63 11.18 30.01 -33.56
CA THR A 63 11.79 28.84 -32.92
C THR A 63 11.85 28.94 -31.40
N LEU A 64 12.30 30.08 -30.85
CA LEU A 64 12.49 30.21 -29.40
C LEU A 64 11.15 30.33 -28.65
N LEU A 65 10.18 31.06 -29.17
CA LEU A 65 8.85 31.14 -28.56
C LEU A 65 8.12 29.80 -28.62
N ALA A 66 8.17 29.07 -29.74
CA ALA A 66 7.60 27.72 -29.81
C ALA A 66 8.26 26.76 -28.80
N LYS A 67 9.59 26.82 -28.66
CA LYS A 67 10.31 26.03 -27.64
C LYS A 67 9.92 26.43 -26.21
N ARG A 68 9.75 27.73 -25.93
CA ARG A 68 9.27 28.23 -24.63
C ARG A 68 7.90 27.64 -24.31
N ASP A 69 6.97 27.67 -25.26
CA ASP A 69 5.59 27.18 -25.04
C ASP A 69 5.59 25.66 -24.80
N HIS A 70 6.43 24.92 -25.53
CA HIS A 70 6.64 23.49 -25.29
C HIS A 70 7.20 23.21 -23.87
N ILE A 71 8.20 23.97 -23.44
CA ILE A 71 8.77 23.86 -22.08
C ILE A 71 7.71 24.19 -21.03
N GLN A 72 6.91 25.23 -21.23
CA GLN A 72 5.83 25.60 -20.30
C GLN A 72 4.77 24.49 -20.19
N HIS A 73 4.41 23.85 -21.31
CA HIS A 73 3.52 22.70 -21.31
C HIS A 73 4.13 21.50 -20.55
N GLN A 74 5.41 21.19 -20.79
CA GLN A 74 6.12 20.14 -20.04
C GLN A 74 6.16 20.42 -18.54
N ILE A 75 6.43 21.68 -18.13
CA ILE A 75 6.38 22.10 -16.73
C ILE A 75 4.99 21.86 -16.15
N GLY A 76 3.93 22.20 -16.88
CA GLY A 76 2.55 21.92 -16.48
C GLY A 76 2.29 20.43 -16.25
N ARG A 77 2.72 19.57 -17.19
CA ARG A 77 2.61 18.10 -17.05
C ARG A 77 3.38 17.55 -15.85
N LEU A 78 4.59 18.04 -15.61
CA LEU A 78 5.40 17.63 -14.46
C LEU A 78 4.76 18.05 -13.14
N ARG A 79 4.18 19.25 -13.06
CA ARG A 79 3.44 19.71 -11.88
C ARG A 79 2.21 18.85 -11.60
N ALA A 80 1.45 18.48 -12.64
CA ALA A 80 0.32 17.56 -12.48
C ALA A 80 0.76 16.20 -11.91
N ARG A 81 1.83 15.61 -12.46
CA ARG A 81 2.42 14.37 -11.93
C ARG A 81 2.90 14.49 -10.49
N MET A 82 3.47 15.63 -10.10
CA MET A 82 3.86 15.86 -8.71
C MET A 82 2.65 15.78 -7.76
N LEU A 83 1.50 16.33 -8.17
CA LEU A 83 0.27 16.26 -7.39
C LEU A 83 -0.30 14.84 -7.33
N GLU A 84 -0.27 14.10 -8.44
CA GLU A 84 -0.67 12.69 -8.49
C GLU A 84 0.18 11.84 -7.53
N VAL A 85 1.51 11.99 -7.57
CA VAL A 85 2.43 11.27 -6.68
C VAL A 85 2.17 11.64 -5.22
N ALA A 86 1.94 12.93 -4.92
CA ALA A 86 1.61 13.37 -3.57
C ALA A 86 0.28 12.78 -3.07
N HIS A 87 -0.72 12.68 -3.95
CA HIS A 87 -2.00 12.06 -3.64
C HIS A 87 -1.86 10.56 -3.35
N VAL A 88 -1.21 9.81 -4.25
CA VAL A 88 -0.95 8.37 -4.07
C VAL A 88 -0.19 8.13 -2.78
N LYS A 89 0.85 8.92 -2.50
CA LYS A 89 1.57 8.87 -1.22
C LYS A 89 0.62 9.02 -0.03
N GLY A 90 -0.23 10.03 -0.02
CA GLY A 90 -1.17 10.27 1.09
C GLY A 90 -2.26 9.20 1.23
N VAL A 91 -2.61 8.49 0.17
CA VAL A 91 -3.48 7.29 0.23
C VAL A 91 -2.73 6.14 0.89
N MET A 92 -1.53 5.81 0.39
CA MET A 92 -0.70 4.72 0.92
C MET A 92 -0.32 4.93 2.39
N GLU A 93 0.02 6.16 2.80
CA GLU A 93 0.32 6.46 4.21
C GLU A 93 -0.87 6.18 5.13
N ARG A 94 -2.10 6.49 4.69
CA ARG A 94 -3.30 6.20 5.46
C ARG A 94 -3.58 4.70 5.54
N GLU A 95 -3.39 3.97 4.44
CA GLU A 95 -3.56 2.51 4.43
C GLU A 95 -2.56 1.82 5.37
N ILE A 96 -1.28 2.19 5.31
CA ILE A 96 -0.25 1.66 6.21
C ILE A 96 -0.59 1.96 7.67
N GLN A 97 -1.04 3.19 7.96
CA GLN A 97 -1.42 3.58 9.31
C GLN A 97 -2.64 2.81 9.82
N ASN A 98 -3.62 2.54 8.94
CA ASN A 98 -4.81 1.76 9.28
C ASN A 98 -4.47 0.28 9.54
N GLU A 99 -3.61 -0.33 8.73
CA GLU A 99 -3.17 -1.72 8.92
C GLU A 99 -2.39 -1.87 10.24
N ALA A 100 -1.51 -0.90 10.54
CA ALA A 100 -0.77 -0.86 11.81
C ALA A 100 -1.68 -0.67 13.03
N SER A 101 -2.67 0.24 12.94
CA SER A 101 -3.59 0.49 14.05
C SER A 101 -4.51 -0.71 14.31
N GLU A 102 -4.98 -1.39 13.27
CA GLU A 102 -5.78 -2.60 13.41
C GLU A 102 -5.00 -3.73 14.09
N ALA A 103 -3.74 -3.95 13.70
CA ALA A 103 -2.88 -4.96 14.33
C ALA A 103 -2.65 -4.66 15.83
N LEU A 104 -2.43 -3.39 16.17
CA LEU A 104 -2.29 -2.96 17.57
C LEU A 104 -3.57 -3.15 18.37
N GLN A 105 -4.73 -2.79 17.82
CA GLN A 105 -6.03 -2.98 18.49
C GLN A 105 -6.31 -4.46 18.78
N ARG A 106 -5.97 -5.37 17.87
CA ARG A 106 -6.10 -6.81 18.08
C ARG A 106 -5.18 -7.30 19.21
N LEU A 107 -3.95 -6.78 19.29
CA LEU A 107 -3.02 -7.11 20.35
C LEU A 107 -3.49 -6.59 21.71
N GLU A 108 -3.88 -5.31 21.79
CA GLU A 108 -4.38 -4.65 23.00
C GLU A 108 -5.67 -5.30 23.52
N SER A 109 -6.61 -5.64 22.63
CA SER A 109 -7.83 -6.35 23.02
C SER A 109 -7.51 -7.73 23.60
N SER A 110 -6.60 -8.48 22.98
CA SER A 110 -6.14 -9.78 23.50
C SER A 110 -5.46 -9.66 24.87
N GLU A 111 -4.60 -8.65 25.07
CA GLU A 111 -3.99 -8.34 26.37
C GLU A 111 -5.06 -8.01 27.41
N SER A 112 -6.00 -7.12 27.08
CA SER A 112 -7.04 -6.66 28.01
C SER A 112 -7.90 -7.81 28.53
N LEU A 113 -8.22 -8.79 27.69
CA LEU A 113 -8.99 -9.98 28.06
C LEU A 113 -8.20 -10.88 29.02
N LYS A 114 -6.90 -11.08 28.77
CA LYS A 114 -6.02 -11.85 29.64
C LYS A 114 -5.83 -11.15 31.00
N MET A 115 -5.59 -9.84 30.99
CA MET A 115 -5.46 -9.02 32.20
C MET A 115 -6.75 -8.99 33.02
N MET A 116 -7.92 -8.93 32.38
CA MET A 116 -9.21 -9.01 33.07
C MET A 116 -9.39 -10.34 33.81
N ARG A 117 -8.98 -11.46 33.21
CA ARG A 117 -9.03 -12.78 33.86
C ARG A 117 -8.12 -12.83 35.08
N ILE A 118 -6.87 -12.41 34.92
CA ILE A 118 -5.90 -12.35 36.02
C ILE A 118 -6.43 -11.45 37.15
N GLN A 119 -6.93 -10.26 36.82
CA GLN A 119 -7.42 -9.31 37.81
C GLN A 119 -8.63 -9.88 38.58
N ARG A 120 -9.56 -10.55 37.89
CA ARG A 120 -10.70 -11.20 38.53
C ARG A 120 -10.27 -12.22 39.58
N GLU A 121 -9.24 -13.00 39.28
CA GLU A 121 -8.71 -14.01 40.21
C GLU A 121 -7.96 -13.39 41.37
N VAL A 122 -7.16 -12.35 41.11
CA VAL A 122 -6.51 -11.57 42.18
C VAL A 122 -7.55 -11.01 43.14
N ASP A 123 -8.63 -10.41 42.61
CA ASP A 123 -9.71 -9.86 43.41
C ASP A 123 -10.44 -10.95 44.21
N GLU A 124 -10.63 -12.13 43.62
CA GLU A 124 -11.24 -13.26 44.30
C GLU A 124 -10.36 -13.75 45.46
N LEU A 125 -9.08 -14.01 45.20
CA LEU A 125 -8.11 -14.42 46.23
C LEU A 125 -7.94 -13.35 47.32
N ALA A 126 -7.96 -12.06 46.96
CA ALA A 126 -7.92 -10.97 47.93
C ALA A 126 -9.13 -11.02 48.88
N ARG A 127 -10.35 -11.23 48.36
CA ARG A 127 -11.55 -11.39 49.21
C ARG A 127 -11.44 -12.60 50.14
N HIS A 128 -10.83 -13.69 49.68
CA HIS A 128 -10.57 -14.87 50.52
C HIS A 128 -9.61 -14.53 51.66
N ALA A 129 -8.51 -13.81 51.36
CA ALA A 129 -7.55 -13.36 52.36
C ALA A 129 -8.18 -12.39 53.37
N ASP A 130 -8.98 -11.42 52.89
CA ASP A 130 -9.66 -10.44 53.74
C ASP A 130 -10.67 -11.09 54.70
N ALA A 131 -11.39 -12.12 54.23
CA ALA A 131 -12.30 -12.89 55.08
C ALA A 131 -11.53 -13.62 56.20
N ILE A 132 -10.36 -14.19 55.89
CA ILE A 132 -9.49 -14.83 56.89
C ILE A 132 -8.96 -13.80 57.88
N ASN A 133 -8.45 -12.67 57.40
CA ASN A 133 -7.91 -11.61 58.24
C ASN A 133 -8.98 -11.02 59.18
N THR A 134 -10.19 -10.83 58.67
CA THR A 134 -11.34 -10.35 59.47
C THR A 134 -11.65 -11.35 60.59
N LEU A 135 -11.82 -12.63 60.27
CA LEU A 135 -12.09 -13.67 61.28
C LEU A 135 -10.94 -13.81 62.29
N ALA A 136 -9.68 -13.75 61.83
CA ALA A 136 -8.51 -13.78 62.71
C ALA A 136 -8.55 -12.60 63.70
N SER A 137 -8.85 -11.39 63.22
CA SER A 137 -8.96 -10.21 64.07
C SER A 137 -10.11 -10.30 65.09
N GLU A 138 -11.24 -10.90 64.72
CA GLU A 138 -12.36 -11.16 65.63
C GLU A 138 -11.97 -12.18 66.71
N VAL A 139 -11.29 -13.25 66.33
CA VAL A 139 -10.79 -14.28 67.26
C VAL A 139 -9.74 -13.66 68.21
N ASP A 140 -8.80 -12.88 67.70
CA ASP A 140 -7.77 -12.21 68.50
C ASP A 140 -8.40 -11.21 69.48
N ALA A 141 -9.39 -10.42 69.04
CA ALA A 141 -10.09 -9.46 69.90
C ALA A 141 -10.83 -10.14 71.05
N VAL A 142 -11.49 -11.27 70.78
CA VAL A 142 -12.24 -12.03 71.78
C VAL A 142 -11.31 -12.78 72.74
N THR A 143 -10.20 -13.33 72.25
CA THR A 143 -9.25 -14.10 73.07
C THR A 143 -8.31 -13.22 73.90
N SER A 144 -8.02 -12.00 73.45
CA SER A 144 -7.18 -11.03 74.17
C SER A 144 -7.95 -10.20 75.20
N ALA A 145 -9.28 -10.28 75.22
CA ALA A 145 -10.11 -9.58 76.18
C ALA A 145 -9.91 -10.13 77.61
N PRO A 146 -9.95 -9.28 78.65
CA PRO A 146 -9.81 -9.73 80.05
C PRO A 146 -10.90 -10.72 80.48
N ASP A 147 -12.02 -10.75 79.76
CA ASP A 147 -13.18 -11.61 80.00
C ASP A 147 -13.13 -12.92 79.16
N ALA A 148 -11.99 -13.28 78.57
CA ALA A 148 -11.82 -14.45 77.69
C ALA A 148 -12.20 -15.81 78.33
N HIS A 149 -12.37 -15.88 79.65
CA HIS A 149 -12.81 -17.07 80.38
C HIS A 149 -14.31 -17.07 80.76
N THR A 150 -15.09 -16.13 80.25
CA THR A 150 -16.52 -16.00 80.56
C THR A 150 -17.41 -16.89 79.68
N ALA A 151 -18.65 -17.12 80.14
CA ALA A 151 -19.65 -17.90 79.40
C ALA A 151 -19.99 -17.31 78.02
N GLU A 152 -19.78 -16.01 77.83
CA GLU A 152 -19.97 -15.31 76.55
C GLU A 152 -18.98 -15.79 75.47
N PHE A 153 -17.71 -16.01 75.85
CA PHE A 153 -16.71 -16.61 74.97
C PHE A 153 -17.12 -18.01 74.52
N LEU A 154 -17.55 -18.87 75.46
CA LEU A 154 -18.00 -20.22 75.17
C LEU A 154 -19.24 -20.25 74.25
N GLY A 155 -20.13 -19.26 74.40
CA GLY A 155 -21.29 -19.08 73.52
C GLY A 155 -20.91 -18.70 72.08
N ARG A 156 -19.86 -17.89 71.89
CA ARG A 156 -19.37 -17.47 70.56
C ARG A 156 -18.37 -18.44 69.93
N TYR A 157 -17.68 -19.24 70.74
CA TYR A 157 -16.64 -20.18 70.31
C TYR A 157 -17.14 -21.12 69.20
N ARG A 158 -18.33 -21.71 69.36
CA ARG A 158 -18.88 -22.63 68.36
C ARG A 158 -19.11 -21.94 67.01
N ALA A 159 -19.64 -20.71 67.03
CA ALA A 159 -19.88 -19.95 65.79
C ALA A 159 -18.57 -19.57 65.08
N MET A 160 -17.54 -19.16 65.83
CA MET A 160 -16.20 -18.86 65.29
C MET A 160 -15.51 -20.11 64.76
N TYR A 161 -15.59 -21.23 65.48
CA TYR A 161 -15.04 -22.51 65.04
C TYR A 161 -15.72 -23.01 63.76
N ASP A 162 -17.04 -22.93 63.69
CA ASP A 162 -17.80 -23.27 62.49
C ASP A 162 -17.42 -22.33 61.33
N ALA A 163 -17.10 -21.05 61.59
CA ALA A 163 -16.60 -20.13 60.57
C ALA A 163 -15.18 -20.51 60.07
N CYS A 164 -14.29 -20.90 60.97
CA CYS A 164 -12.97 -21.43 60.62
C CYS A 164 -13.10 -22.70 59.77
N ASP A 165 -13.96 -23.64 60.15
CA ASP A 165 -14.17 -24.89 59.38
C ASP A 165 -14.78 -24.59 57.99
N ARG A 166 -15.71 -23.63 57.90
CA ARG A 166 -16.26 -23.19 56.60
C ARG A 166 -15.19 -22.58 55.69
N LEU A 167 -14.33 -21.69 56.21
CA LEU A 167 -13.26 -21.08 55.43
C LEU A 167 -12.19 -22.11 55.04
N ALA A 168 -11.86 -23.04 55.93
CA ALA A 168 -10.87 -24.09 55.67
C ALA A 168 -11.33 -25.11 54.61
N ARG A 169 -12.63 -25.39 54.53
CA ARG A 169 -13.21 -26.29 53.53
C ARG A 169 -13.55 -25.63 52.21
N ARG A 170 -13.55 -24.29 52.16
CA ARG A 170 -13.86 -23.56 50.93
C ARG A 170 -12.74 -23.82 49.92
N PRO A 171 -13.03 -24.36 48.73
CA PRO A 171 -12.01 -24.58 47.71
C PRO A 171 -11.43 -23.23 47.28
N LEU A 172 -10.12 -23.21 47.02
CA LEU A 172 -9.48 -22.08 46.39
C LEU A 172 -9.91 -22.01 44.92
N PRO A 173 -10.07 -20.79 44.37
CA PRO A 173 -10.26 -20.63 42.93
C PRO A 173 -9.14 -21.32 42.16
N GLU A 174 -9.47 -21.96 41.05
CA GLU A 174 -8.46 -22.52 40.15
C GLU A 174 -7.65 -21.37 39.53
N PRO A 175 -6.32 -21.52 39.41
CA PRO A 175 -5.49 -20.49 38.80
C PRO A 175 -5.81 -20.34 37.31
N ALA A 176 -5.79 -19.10 36.83
CA ALA A 176 -5.93 -18.76 35.43
C ALA A 176 -4.92 -19.55 34.61
N ASP A 177 -5.42 -20.28 33.62
CA ASP A 177 -4.60 -20.79 32.53
C ASP A 177 -4.30 -19.64 31.55
N VAL A 178 -3.50 -18.68 32.00
CA VAL A 178 -3.03 -17.54 31.19
C VAL A 178 -1.52 -17.56 31.20
N ASP A 179 -0.93 -18.12 30.13
CA ASP A 179 0.50 -18.11 29.92
C ASP A 179 0.93 -16.88 29.11
N ALA A 180 2.01 -16.22 29.56
CA ALA A 180 2.68 -15.17 28.81
C ALA A 180 3.22 -15.68 27.46
N SER A 181 3.62 -16.96 27.40
CA SER A 181 4.13 -17.57 26.17
C SER A 181 3.04 -17.70 25.09
N ASP A 182 1.78 -17.90 25.49
CA ASP A 182 0.65 -17.95 24.55
C ASP A 182 0.34 -16.57 23.97
N PHE A 183 0.40 -15.50 24.79
CA PHE A 183 0.28 -14.13 24.29
C PHE A 183 1.43 -13.77 23.34
N GLU A 184 2.67 -14.18 23.66
CA GLU A 184 3.81 -13.98 22.78
C GLU A 184 3.63 -14.75 21.46
N ARG A 185 3.15 -16.00 21.50
CA ARG A 185 2.86 -16.79 20.30
C ARG A 185 1.81 -16.08 19.43
N GLU A 186 0.74 -15.58 20.03
CA GLU A 186 -0.32 -14.84 19.34
C GLU A 186 0.20 -13.53 18.72
N ALA A 187 1.01 -12.76 19.46
CA ALA A 187 1.67 -11.56 18.94
C ALA A 187 2.58 -11.89 17.74
N ARG A 188 3.31 -12.99 17.82
CA ARG A 188 4.16 -13.48 16.72
C ARG A 188 3.34 -13.85 15.49
N LEU A 189 2.14 -14.42 15.64
CA LEU A 189 1.26 -14.73 14.50
C LEU A 189 0.90 -13.48 13.69
N TYR A 190 0.59 -12.36 14.35
CA TYR A 190 0.29 -11.11 13.65
C TYR A 190 1.49 -10.61 12.82
N THR A 191 2.72 -10.76 13.33
CA THR A 191 3.93 -10.40 12.57
C THR A 191 4.32 -11.45 11.52
N ALA A 192 3.99 -12.73 11.74
CA ALA A 192 4.30 -13.83 10.83
C ALA A 192 3.44 -13.75 9.57
N ALA A 193 2.17 -13.36 9.69
CA ALA A 193 1.29 -13.16 8.54
C ALA A 193 1.85 -12.14 7.53
N VAL A 194 2.45 -11.04 8.02
CA VAL A 194 3.11 -10.05 7.16
C VAL A 194 4.31 -10.66 6.44
N LYS A 195 5.15 -11.44 7.15
CA LYS A 195 6.31 -12.11 6.55
C LYS A 195 5.92 -13.17 5.53
N GLU A 196 4.83 -13.88 5.77
CA GLU A 196 4.29 -14.88 4.85
C GLU A 196 3.76 -14.22 3.58
N ARG A 197 3.02 -13.11 3.71
CA ARG A 197 2.59 -12.29 2.56
C ARG A 197 3.78 -11.85 1.72
N ASP A 198 4.84 -11.34 2.34
CA ASP A 198 6.05 -10.89 1.63
C ASP A 198 6.77 -12.05 0.93
N ALA A 199 6.81 -13.23 1.56
CA ALA A 199 7.39 -14.43 0.96
C ALA A 199 6.57 -14.90 -0.26
N LEU A 200 5.24 -14.89 -0.16
CA LEU A 200 4.34 -15.21 -1.27
C LEU A 200 4.48 -14.20 -2.42
N SER A 201 4.60 -12.90 -2.12
CA SER A 201 4.84 -11.87 -3.13
C SER A 201 6.12 -12.13 -3.91
N ARG A 202 7.22 -12.47 -3.23
CA ARG A 202 8.49 -12.84 -3.89
C ARG A 202 8.36 -14.08 -4.75
N LEU A 203 7.60 -15.08 -4.29
CA LEU A 203 7.36 -16.30 -5.07
C LEU A 203 6.55 -16.01 -6.34
N LEU A 204 5.56 -15.13 -6.25
CA LEU A 204 4.81 -14.66 -7.41
C LEU A 204 5.71 -13.92 -8.40
N GLU A 205 6.59 -13.02 -7.94
CA GLU A 205 7.57 -12.34 -8.80
C GLU A 205 8.49 -13.34 -9.53
N VAL A 206 8.98 -14.36 -8.83
CA VAL A 206 9.78 -15.42 -9.46
C VAL A 206 8.97 -16.17 -10.52
N LYS A 207 7.72 -16.54 -10.21
CA LYS A 207 6.83 -17.21 -11.15
C LYS A 207 6.59 -16.35 -12.40
N ASP A 208 6.35 -15.06 -12.22
CA ASP A 208 6.09 -14.14 -13.33
C ASP A 208 7.33 -13.99 -14.22
N ASN A 209 8.53 -13.87 -13.63
CA ASN A 209 9.79 -13.86 -14.38
C ASN A 209 10.02 -15.17 -15.16
N MET A 210 9.68 -16.33 -14.56
CA MET A 210 9.73 -17.61 -15.26
C MET A 210 8.77 -17.63 -16.44
N ILE A 211 7.53 -17.16 -16.26
CA ILE A 211 6.53 -17.08 -17.34
C ILE A 211 7.06 -16.21 -18.48
N TRP A 212 7.60 -15.03 -18.19
CA TRP A 212 8.20 -14.17 -19.21
C TRP A 212 9.35 -14.85 -19.95
N SER A 213 10.29 -15.48 -19.23
CA SER A 213 11.39 -16.20 -19.89
C SER A 213 10.92 -17.35 -20.78
N LEU A 214 9.86 -18.07 -20.38
CA LEU A 214 9.29 -19.15 -21.17
C LEU A 214 8.55 -18.64 -22.41
N LEU A 215 7.86 -17.50 -22.30
CA LEU A 215 7.21 -16.84 -23.44
C LEU A 215 8.24 -16.33 -24.45
N ASP A 216 9.33 -15.73 -23.98
CA ASP A 216 10.43 -15.27 -24.84
C ASP A 216 11.11 -16.45 -25.55
N GLN A 217 11.45 -17.51 -24.81
CA GLN A 217 12.00 -18.75 -25.41
C GLN A 217 11.04 -19.35 -26.44
N ARG A 218 9.73 -19.34 -26.18
CA ARG A 218 8.73 -19.82 -27.14
C ARG A 218 8.71 -18.97 -28.40
N ARG A 219 8.85 -17.65 -28.26
CA ARG A 219 8.91 -16.72 -29.39
C ARG A 219 10.16 -16.95 -30.23
N GLU A 220 11.32 -17.07 -29.59
CA GLU A 220 12.59 -17.37 -30.25
C GLU A 220 12.54 -18.69 -31.01
N MET A 221 12.04 -19.77 -30.38
CA MET A 221 11.87 -21.07 -31.05
C MET A 221 10.90 -20.98 -32.24
N GLN A 222 9.83 -20.19 -32.13
CA GLN A 222 8.88 -20.00 -33.23
C GLN A 222 9.52 -19.25 -34.39
N GLU A 223 10.30 -18.21 -34.11
CA GLU A 223 11.07 -17.46 -35.12
C GLU A 223 12.12 -18.37 -35.80
N GLU A 224 12.81 -19.23 -35.06
CA GLU A 224 13.73 -20.22 -35.62
C GLU A 224 13.01 -21.21 -36.54
N ILE A 225 11.86 -21.73 -36.11
CA ILE A 225 11.03 -22.63 -36.93
C ILE A 225 10.61 -21.93 -38.23
N ASP A 226 10.17 -20.68 -38.16
CA ASP A 226 9.70 -19.94 -39.33
C ASP A 226 10.86 -19.53 -40.26
N ASN A 227 12.04 -19.24 -39.71
CA ASN A 227 13.29 -19.05 -40.47
C ASN A 227 13.73 -20.35 -41.18
N LEU A 228 13.63 -21.50 -40.52
CA LEU A 228 13.95 -22.80 -41.13
C LEU A 228 12.95 -23.17 -42.23
N LYS A 229 11.65 -22.90 -42.03
CA LYS A 229 10.62 -23.10 -43.06
C LYS A 229 10.88 -22.22 -44.28
N SER A 230 11.21 -20.95 -44.08
CA SER A 230 11.50 -20.02 -45.18
C SER A 230 12.81 -20.33 -45.89
N GLN A 231 13.87 -20.77 -45.19
CA GLN A 231 15.07 -21.31 -45.83
C GLN A 231 14.76 -22.58 -46.64
N LYS A 232 13.96 -23.50 -46.12
CA LYS A 232 13.58 -24.72 -46.84
C LYS A 232 12.72 -24.39 -48.08
N ALA A 233 11.84 -23.40 -47.99
CA ALA A 233 11.09 -22.88 -49.14
C ALA A 233 12.00 -22.22 -50.18
N GLY A 234 13.04 -21.49 -49.75
CA GLY A 234 14.06 -20.91 -50.64
C GLY A 234 15.00 -21.93 -51.28
N LEU A 235 15.32 -23.03 -50.58
CA LEU A 235 16.20 -24.10 -51.07
C LEU A 235 15.49 -25.06 -52.03
N PHE A 236 14.17 -25.18 -51.94
CA PHE A 236 13.33 -25.94 -52.88
C PHE A 236 12.65 -25.05 -53.94
N GLY A 237 12.80 -23.73 -53.87
CA GLY A 237 12.19 -22.75 -54.79
C GLY A 237 13.03 -22.39 -56.02
N GLY A 238 14.15 -23.09 -56.27
CA GLY A 238 14.97 -22.94 -57.46
C GLY A 238 14.55 -23.89 -58.59
N GLY A 239 13.53 -23.50 -59.36
CA GLY A 239 12.93 -24.29 -60.45
C GLY A 239 11.65 -24.96 -59.95
N TYR A 240 10.46 -24.71 -60.48
CA TYR A 240 10.08 -24.49 -61.87
C TYR A 240 8.88 -23.54 -61.88
N ALA A 241 8.93 -22.46 -62.66
CA ALA A 241 7.73 -21.71 -63.00
C ALA A 241 6.94 -22.53 -64.01
N ALA A 242 5.86 -23.19 -63.56
CA ALA A 242 4.82 -23.74 -64.41
C ALA A 242 3.58 -22.85 -64.29
N PRO A 243 3.05 -22.30 -65.40
CA PRO A 243 1.81 -21.54 -65.38
C PRO A 243 0.61 -22.48 -65.54
N GLY A 244 -0.42 -22.28 -64.73
CA GLY A 244 -1.77 -22.76 -65.07
C GLY A 244 -2.52 -23.42 -63.92
N GLU A 245 -3.64 -22.78 -63.57
CA GLU A 245 -4.90 -23.39 -63.10
C GLU A 245 -4.85 -23.95 -61.66
N SER A 246 -5.80 -23.73 -60.76
CA SER A 246 -7.15 -23.15 -60.79
C SER A 246 -7.58 -22.97 -59.33
N GLU A 247 -8.39 -21.94 -59.09
CA GLU A 247 -9.45 -21.80 -58.07
C GLU A 247 -9.49 -22.85 -56.93
N GLY A 248 -9.25 -22.37 -55.71
CA GLY A 248 -9.41 -23.12 -54.47
C GLY A 248 -9.75 -22.17 -53.33
N GLU A 249 -11.04 -21.86 -53.24
CA GLU A 249 -11.83 -21.61 -52.03
C GLU A 249 -11.17 -20.76 -50.92
N GLU A 250 -11.52 -19.47 -50.91
CA GLU A 250 -11.52 -18.63 -49.72
C GLU A 250 -12.50 -19.23 -48.70
N GLU A 251 -12.00 -19.88 -47.65
CA GLU A 251 -12.81 -20.10 -46.43
C GLU A 251 -12.92 -18.75 -45.69
N GLU A 252 -14.04 -18.06 -45.94
CA GLU A 252 -14.57 -17.01 -45.09
C GLU A 252 -14.81 -17.57 -43.67
N GLU A 253 -14.04 -17.10 -42.69
CA GLU A 253 -14.46 -17.18 -41.29
C GLU A 253 -15.63 -16.20 -41.07
N PRO A 254 -16.74 -16.62 -40.42
CA PRO A 254 -17.92 -15.79 -40.27
C PRO A 254 -17.68 -14.62 -39.29
N PRO A 255 -18.37 -13.48 -39.49
CA PRO A 255 -18.25 -12.32 -38.62
C PRO A 255 -18.89 -12.61 -37.25
N ILE A 256 -18.16 -12.29 -36.19
CA ILE A 256 -18.70 -12.20 -34.83
C ILE A 256 -19.34 -10.81 -34.70
N GLU A 257 -20.63 -10.73 -35.02
CA GLU A 257 -21.50 -9.60 -34.69
C GLU A 257 -22.32 -9.88 -33.42
N GLY A 258 -22.63 -8.83 -32.66
CA GLY A 258 -23.72 -8.81 -31.68
C GLY A 258 -23.27 -8.85 -30.22
N GLU A 259 -22.96 -7.72 -29.60
CA GLU A 259 -23.92 -6.88 -28.87
C GLU A 259 -24.21 -7.39 -27.44
N GLY A 260 -23.65 -6.66 -26.48
CA GLY A 260 -23.92 -6.78 -25.05
C GLY A 260 -23.58 -5.45 -24.36
N GLU A 261 -24.03 -4.35 -24.95
CA GLU A 261 -24.16 -3.08 -24.24
C GLU A 261 -25.44 -3.13 -23.39
N GLU A 262 -25.30 -3.38 -22.09
CA GLU A 262 -26.32 -2.94 -21.12
C GLU A 262 -25.74 -1.78 -20.32
N GLN A 263 -26.29 -0.60 -20.61
CA GLN A 263 -26.10 0.64 -19.88
C GLN A 263 -26.82 0.59 -18.51
N PRO A 264 -26.39 1.43 -17.55
CA PRO A 264 -26.90 1.42 -16.19
C PRO A 264 -28.29 2.06 -16.09
N GLU A 265 -29.20 1.43 -15.33
CA GLU A 265 -30.45 2.07 -14.93
C GLU A 265 -30.19 3.15 -13.86
N GLU A 266 -30.23 4.41 -14.29
CA GLU A 266 -30.61 5.53 -13.44
C GLU A 266 -32.13 5.48 -13.19
N ARG A 267 -32.54 5.33 -11.93
CA ARG A 267 -33.84 5.79 -11.46
C ARG A 267 -33.65 6.90 -10.45
N SER A 268 -33.86 8.12 -10.94
CA SER A 268 -34.32 9.25 -10.17
C SER A 268 -35.70 8.96 -9.56
N ASN A 269 -35.86 9.19 -8.26
CA ASN A 269 -37.06 9.89 -7.78
C ASN A 269 -36.77 10.65 -6.48
N GLU A 270 -36.87 11.97 -6.60
CA GLU A 270 -37.17 12.96 -5.56
C GLU A 270 -38.53 12.60 -4.92
N GLY A 271 -38.93 12.95 -3.69
CA GLY A 271 -38.49 13.86 -2.65
C GLY A 271 -39.50 13.77 -1.49
N GLU A 272 -39.53 14.80 -0.64
CA GLU A 272 -40.45 15.08 0.49
C GLU A 272 -40.17 14.30 1.80
N GLU A 273 -39.59 14.92 2.83
CA GLU A 273 -40.05 16.01 3.73
C GLU A 273 -40.59 15.44 5.05
N GLY A 274 -40.24 16.14 6.13
CA GLY A 274 -40.19 15.62 7.48
C GLY A 274 -41.54 15.38 8.17
N ALA A 275 -41.50 14.59 9.24
CA ALA A 275 -42.29 14.84 10.45
C ALA A 275 -41.74 14.04 11.64
N GLU A 276 -41.79 14.70 12.78
CA GLU A 276 -41.36 14.32 14.14
C GLU A 276 -41.95 13.01 14.71
N PRO A 277 -41.40 12.51 15.85
CA PRO A 277 -41.76 11.23 16.43
C PRO A 277 -42.99 11.34 17.37
N PRO A 278 -43.71 10.24 17.64
CA PRO A 278 -44.58 10.19 18.80
C PRO A 278 -43.87 9.56 20.01
N ALA A 279 -43.94 10.28 21.14
CA ALA A 279 -43.81 9.75 22.48
C ALA A 279 -45.19 9.27 23.00
N THR A 280 -45.18 8.21 23.82
CA THR A 280 -46.19 7.66 24.79
C THR A 280 -46.18 6.14 24.64
N GLY A 281 -46.10 5.27 25.64
CA GLY A 281 -46.37 5.28 27.08
C GLY A 281 -46.73 3.82 27.47
N GLU A 282 -46.72 3.49 28.77
CA GLU A 282 -47.26 2.24 29.39
C GLU A 282 -46.32 1.01 29.25
N GLU A 283 -45.60 0.53 30.27
CA GLU A 283 -45.99 0.04 31.61
C GLU A 283 -47.04 -1.08 31.55
N GLU A 284 -46.61 -2.34 31.48
CA GLU A 284 -47.34 -3.47 32.08
C GLU A 284 -46.43 -4.71 32.26
N GLY A 285 -46.54 -5.32 33.43
CA GLY A 285 -45.60 -6.30 33.99
C GLY A 285 -45.63 -7.69 33.36
N ALA A 286 -44.45 -8.33 33.37
CA ALA A 286 -44.32 -9.74 33.06
C ALA A 286 -44.67 -10.62 34.28
N PRO A 287 -45.42 -11.71 34.11
CA PRO A 287 -45.91 -12.55 35.20
C PRO A 287 -44.86 -13.52 35.77
N GLU A 288 -45.00 -13.82 37.07
CA GLU A 288 -44.26 -14.81 37.85
C GLU A 288 -44.32 -16.24 37.26
N PRO A 289 -43.27 -17.06 37.44
CA PRO A 289 -43.31 -18.48 37.13
C PRO A 289 -44.05 -19.29 38.23
N PRO A 290 -44.71 -20.41 37.85
CA PRO A 290 -45.48 -21.24 38.80
C PRO A 290 -44.58 -22.06 39.74
N PRO A 291 -45.12 -22.53 40.88
CA PRO A 291 -44.37 -23.36 41.83
C PRO A 291 -44.27 -24.81 41.34
N GLU A 292 -43.06 -25.37 41.36
CA GLU A 292 -42.84 -26.81 41.28
C GLU A 292 -42.99 -27.43 42.68
N GLU A 293 -44.09 -28.16 42.89
CA GLU A 293 -44.21 -29.19 43.93
C GLU A 293 -43.85 -30.55 43.33
N ALA A 294 -42.80 -31.18 43.86
CA ALA A 294 -42.66 -32.64 44.07
C ALA A 294 -41.47 -32.93 44.98
#